data_AF-A0A3L7N836-F1
#
_entry.id   AF-A0A3L7N836-F1
#
_cell.length_a   1.000
_cell.length_b   1.000
_cell.length_c   1.000
_cell.angle_alpha   90.00
_cell.angle_beta   90.00
_cell.angle_gamma   90.00
#
_symmetry.space_group_name_H-M   'P 1'
#
loop_
_entity.id
_entity.type
_entity.pdbx_description
1 polymer ?
#
loop_
_entity_poly.entity_id
_entity_poly.type
_entity_poly.pdbx_seq_one_letter_code
_entity_poly.pdbx_strand_id
1 'polypeptide(L)'
;MYKLILCWRYLRTRWIALASVVSVTLGVATMIVVNSVMAGFSHEMQSRIHGVLSDLVFESHSLGGFPDARWHMDEILRTSGDDVLGMTATVAVPAMLNFQVRGQWVTRQVMFIGIDKKTHAQVGDFGRYLQHSLNREQLSFDLREGGYDTHDSQSDDPTPKRPAMEDAGWPHRRKRVDRERIWREKLEAVDAAEHPTDRAIDTVFSATNNSANAEIEPLVPPVFENGDATDNALPSNETPATNDPFLVARPQEGRTMDPSQEQFVGIVPGIGLASYRDVSGVDRFLILPGDDVKVTFPTAGTPPKAVSDTFTIVDFYESKMSEYDSNFVFVPIESLQRMRGMIEPQTGIASVNAIQIKLKPGVNPEQVRDRLRRIFPAELYSVSTWRDKQGPLLAAVDMEMAVLNILLFMIIAVAGFGILAIFYMIVVEKTRDIGILKSLGASASGVAGIFLGYGLALGLVGAGAGLAIGLAITWNINSIRVGVEWLTGQRVFDPSIYYFFKIPTIVNPFTVSWIIFGAVVIAVGSSVLPAIRAARLHPVEALRHD
;
A
#
# COMPACT_ATOMS: atom_id res chain seq x y z
N MET A 1 -24.01 42.38 -35.98
CA MET A 1 -23.51 41.34 -36.92
C MET A 1 -22.15 41.66 -37.57
N TYR A 2 -21.89 42.89 -38.06
CA TYR A 2 -20.63 43.21 -38.77
C TYR A 2 -19.32 43.02 -37.97
N LYS A 3 -19.33 43.30 -36.66
CA LYS A 3 -18.13 43.15 -35.79
C LYS A 3 -17.59 41.71 -35.73
N LEU A 4 -18.48 40.72 -35.76
CA LEU A 4 -18.15 39.30 -35.68
C LEU A 4 -17.52 38.80 -37.00
N ILE A 5 -18.05 39.26 -38.13
CA ILE A 5 -17.54 38.94 -39.47
C ILE A 5 -16.14 39.52 -39.69
N LEU A 6 -15.90 40.75 -39.22
CA LEU A 6 -14.58 41.40 -39.29
C LEU A 6 -13.53 40.67 -38.43
N CYS A 7 -13.89 40.26 -37.20
CA CYS A 7 -13.00 39.46 -36.35
C CYS A 7 -12.62 38.13 -37.00
N TRP A 8 -13.61 37.44 -37.58
CA TRP A 8 -13.38 36.14 -38.24
C TRP A 8 -12.45 36.24 -39.45
N ARG A 9 -12.64 37.26 -40.30
CA ARG A 9 -11.80 37.44 -41.49
C ARG A 9 -10.36 37.77 -41.13
N TYR A 10 -10.15 38.56 -40.07
CA TYR A 10 -8.83 38.89 -39.54
C TYR A 10 -8.10 37.68 -38.97
N LEU A 11 -8.82 36.78 -38.27
CA LEU A 11 -8.24 35.56 -37.67
C LEU A 11 -7.61 34.65 -38.72
N ARG A 12 -8.21 34.57 -39.91
CA ARG A 12 -7.81 33.65 -40.98
C ARG A 12 -6.67 34.19 -41.87
N THR A 13 -6.38 35.49 -41.84
CA THR A 13 -5.39 36.10 -42.76
C THR A 13 -4.00 36.32 -42.16
N ARG A 14 -3.78 36.10 -40.85
CA ARG A 14 -2.48 36.33 -40.20
C ARG A 14 -2.04 35.17 -39.31
N TRP A 15 -0.92 34.54 -39.67
CA TRP A 15 -0.23 33.49 -38.91
C TRP A 15 0.09 33.88 -37.45
N ILE A 16 0.28 35.18 -37.19
CA ILE A 16 0.61 35.71 -35.86
C ILE A 16 -0.55 35.52 -34.85
N ALA A 17 -1.80 35.64 -35.30
CA ALA A 17 -2.96 35.39 -34.45
C ALA A 17 -3.12 33.89 -34.13
N LEU A 18 -2.84 33.02 -35.10
CA LEU A 18 -2.80 31.56 -34.92
C LEU A 18 -1.76 31.15 -33.87
N ALA A 19 -0.59 31.78 -33.84
CA ALA A 19 0.43 31.52 -32.83
C ALA A 19 -0.07 31.80 -31.40
N SER A 20 -0.84 32.87 -31.20
CA SER A 20 -1.47 33.17 -29.90
C SER A 20 -2.48 32.10 -29.51
N VAL A 21 -3.34 31.67 -30.45
CA VAL A 21 -4.32 30.61 -30.19
C VAL A 21 -3.62 29.32 -29.80
N VAL A 22 -2.57 28.90 -30.54
CA VAL A 22 -1.82 27.68 -30.24
C VAL A 22 -1.18 27.74 -28.84
N SER A 23 -0.63 28.89 -28.44
CA SER A 23 -0.07 29.07 -27.11
C SER A 23 -1.12 28.91 -25.99
N VAL A 24 -2.29 29.53 -26.14
CA VAL A 24 -3.41 29.36 -25.18
C VAL A 24 -3.93 27.93 -25.17
N THR A 25 -4.13 27.35 -26.35
CA THR A 25 -4.58 25.96 -26.54
C THR A 25 -3.66 25.00 -25.81
N LEU A 26 -2.35 25.12 -26.00
CA LEU A 26 -1.35 24.27 -25.35
C LEU A 26 -1.37 24.46 -23.84
N GLY A 27 -1.40 25.71 -23.35
CA GLY A 27 -1.46 26.00 -21.91
C GLY A 27 -2.69 25.39 -21.23
N VAL A 28 -3.87 25.57 -21.83
CA VAL A 28 -5.13 25.00 -21.31
C VAL A 28 -5.13 23.47 -21.39
N ALA A 29 -4.71 22.90 -22.52
CA ALA A 29 -4.64 21.44 -22.69
C ALA A 29 -3.70 20.80 -21.66
N THR A 30 -2.49 21.34 -21.49
CA THR A 30 -1.53 20.86 -20.51
C THR A 30 -2.08 20.97 -19.08
N MET A 31 -2.73 22.09 -18.73
CA MET A 31 -3.29 22.26 -17.39
C MET A 31 -4.42 21.27 -17.09
N ILE A 32 -5.27 20.95 -18.07
CA ILE A 32 -6.32 19.93 -17.95
C ILE A 32 -5.71 18.54 -17.77
N VAL A 33 -4.73 18.17 -18.62
CA VAL A 33 -4.09 16.85 -18.56
C VAL A 33 -3.41 16.65 -17.20
N VAL A 34 -2.56 17.60 -16.79
CA VAL A 34 -1.81 17.48 -15.54
C VAL A 34 -2.74 17.45 -14.33
N ASN A 35 -3.72 18.35 -14.23
CA ASN A 35 -4.68 18.31 -13.11
C ASN A 35 -5.48 17.01 -13.08
N SER A 36 -5.87 16.48 -14.24
CA SER A 36 -6.67 15.26 -14.31
C SER A 36 -5.86 14.03 -13.89
N VAL A 37 -4.60 13.95 -14.31
CA VAL A 37 -3.67 12.89 -13.88
C VAL A 37 -3.38 13.00 -12.39
N MET A 38 -3.09 14.20 -11.88
CA MET A 38 -2.78 14.38 -10.46
C MET A 38 -3.99 14.10 -9.56
N ALA A 39 -5.19 14.54 -9.96
CA ALA A 39 -6.42 14.22 -9.24
C ALA A 39 -6.68 12.71 -9.24
N GLY A 40 -6.47 12.04 -10.38
CA GLY A 40 -6.57 10.59 -10.49
C GLY A 40 -5.56 9.87 -9.61
N PHE A 41 -4.30 10.30 -9.64
CA PHE A 41 -3.21 9.73 -8.86
C PHE A 41 -3.52 9.78 -7.36
N SER A 42 -3.85 10.97 -6.86
CA SER A 42 -4.12 11.17 -5.43
C SER A 42 -5.35 10.40 -4.98
N HIS A 43 -6.41 10.36 -5.81
CA HIS A 43 -7.58 9.57 -5.49
C HIS A 43 -7.27 8.07 -5.42
N GLU A 44 -6.54 7.54 -6.41
CA GLU A 44 -6.16 6.13 -6.46
C GLU A 44 -5.24 5.75 -5.28
N MET A 45 -4.26 6.60 -4.98
CA MET A 45 -3.39 6.45 -3.81
C MET A 45 -4.17 6.44 -2.50
N GLN A 46 -5.02 7.46 -2.27
CA GLN A 46 -5.82 7.54 -1.06
C GLN A 46 -6.78 6.36 -0.92
N SER A 47 -7.44 5.96 -2.01
CA SER A 47 -8.38 4.83 -2.04
C SER A 47 -7.68 3.51 -1.68
N ARG A 48 -6.50 3.26 -2.23
CA ARG A 48 -5.73 2.04 -1.94
C ARG A 48 -5.20 2.01 -0.51
N ILE A 49 -4.69 3.14 -0.01
CA ILE A 49 -4.24 3.26 1.39
C ILE A 49 -5.42 2.97 2.32
N HIS A 50 -6.58 3.53 1.99
CA HIS A 50 -7.81 3.38 2.77
C HIS A 50 -8.42 1.97 2.72
N GLY A 51 -8.24 1.22 1.63
CA GLY A 51 -8.77 -0.16 1.52
C GLY A 51 -8.00 -1.19 2.34
N VAL A 52 -6.69 -0.95 2.54
CA VAL A 52 -5.82 -1.87 3.31
C VAL A 52 -5.87 -1.59 4.81
N LEU A 53 -6.00 -0.32 5.21
CA LEU A 53 -6.10 0.09 6.60
C LEU A 53 -7.58 0.15 7.06
N SER A 54 -7.80 0.11 8.38
CA SER A 54 -9.08 0.53 8.91
C SER A 54 -9.20 2.06 8.93
N ASP A 55 -10.43 2.57 9.05
CA ASP A 55 -10.70 4.01 8.97
C ASP A 55 -10.08 4.74 10.17
N LEU A 56 -10.12 4.11 11.34
CA LEU A 56 -9.48 4.54 12.58
C LEU A 56 -8.77 3.39 13.26
N VAL A 57 -7.59 3.70 13.80
CA VAL A 57 -6.84 2.79 14.66
C VAL A 57 -6.78 3.39 16.07
N PHE A 58 -7.26 2.63 17.03
CA PHE A 58 -7.11 2.88 18.46
C PHE A 58 -5.93 2.05 18.97
N GLU A 59 -4.87 2.68 19.47
CA GLU A 59 -3.64 2.01 19.89
C GLU A 59 -3.26 2.40 21.31
N SER A 60 -2.49 1.55 21.99
CA SER A 60 -1.82 1.90 23.24
C SER A 60 -0.36 2.23 23.01
N HIS A 61 0.15 3.17 23.82
CA HIS A 61 1.59 3.48 23.88
C HIS A 61 2.40 2.42 24.62
N SER A 62 1.76 1.51 25.35
CA SER A 62 2.40 0.44 26.11
C SER A 62 2.83 -0.72 25.21
N LEU A 63 4.04 -1.24 25.42
CA LEU A 63 4.53 -2.45 24.75
C LEU A 63 3.66 -3.68 25.05
N GLY A 64 3.11 -3.75 26.27
CA GLY A 64 2.17 -4.81 26.68
C GLY A 64 0.73 -4.57 26.23
N GLY A 65 0.46 -3.43 25.59
CA GLY A 65 -0.88 -3.03 25.20
C GLY A 65 -1.77 -2.73 26.40
N PHE A 66 -3.04 -3.07 26.27
CA PHE A 66 -4.07 -2.94 27.30
C PHE A 66 -4.86 -4.25 27.45
N PRO A 67 -5.24 -4.63 28.68
CA PRO A 67 -6.09 -5.78 28.92
C PRO A 67 -7.52 -5.52 28.48
N ASP A 68 -8.28 -6.59 28.28
CA ASP A 68 -9.71 -6.56 27.98
C ASP A 68 -10.08 -5.65 26.79
N ALA A 69 -9.77 -6.15 25.60
CA ALA A 69 -10.16 -5.50 24.35
C ALA A 69 -11.69 -5.28 24.24
N ARG A 70 -12.50 -6.16 24.85
CA ARG A 70 -13.97 -6.10 24.74
C ARG A 70 -14.51 -4.89 25.48
N TRP A 71 -14.04 -4.62 26.69
CA TRP A 71 -14.42 -3.42 27.42
C TRP A 71 -14.13 -2.15 26.62
N HIS A 72 -12.95 -2.06 25.99
CA HIS A 72 -12.58 -0.90 25.17
C HIS A 72 -13.50 -0.78 23.93
N MET A 73 -13.80 -1.89 23.27
CA MET A 73 -14.73 -1.92 22.14
C MET A 73 -16.14 -1.49 22.56
N ASP A 74 -16.64 -1.96 23.71
CA ASP A 74 -17.95 -1.57 24.23
C ASP A 74 -18.02 -0.07 24.55
N GLU A 75 -16.94 0.51 25.10
CA GLU A 75 -16.87 1.93 25.39
C GLU A 75 -16.80 2.79 24.11
N ILE A 76 -16.10 2.30 23.07
CA ILE A 76 -16.12 2.90 21.73
C ILE A 76 -17.54 2.88 21.15
N LEU A 77 -18.26 1.75 21.28
CA LEU A 77 -19.65 1.61 20.81
C LEU A 77 -20.62 2.50 21.56
N ARG A 78 -20.45 2.68 22.88
CA ARG A 78 -21.27 3.63 23.65
C ARG A 78 -21.14 5.06 23.16
N THR A 79 -19.95 5.42 22.70
CA THR A 79 -19.64 6.79 22.25
C THR A 79 -20.01 7.05 20.79
N SER A 80 -19.70 6.09 19.91
CA SER A 80 -19.77 6.26 18.45
C SER A 80 -20.40 5.06 17.74
N GLY A 81 -21.22 4.26 18.42
CA GLY A 81 -21.83 3.04 17.85
C GLY A 81 -22.71 3.29 16.63
N ASP A 82 -23.34 4.46 16.55
CA ASP A 82 -24.12 4.85 15.37
C ASP A 82 -23.26 5.03 14.11
N ASP A 83 -21.97 5.29 14.28
CA ASP A 83 -21.02 5.57 13.20
C ASP A 83 -20.11 4.38 12.86
N VAL A 84 -19.98 3.40 13.78
CA VAL A 84 -19.12 2.23 13.61
C VAL A 84 -19.85 1.14 12.82
N LEU A 85 -19.19 0.61 11.79
CA LEU A 85 -19.64 -0.54 11.00
C LEU A 85 -19.11 -1.86 11.60
N GLY A 86 -17.84 -1.87 12.03
CA GLY A 86 -17.20 -3.05 12.58
C GLY A 86 -15.90 -2.71 13.31
N MET A 87 -15.47 -3.59 14.20
CA MET A 87 -14.20 -3.45 14.92
C MET A 87 -13.54 -4.81 15.13
N THR A 88 -12.22 -4.81 15.21
CA THR A 88 -11.44 -6.01 15.56
C THR A 88 -10.24 -5.62 16.41
N ALA A 89 -9.92 -6.46 17.38
CA ALA A 89 -8.68 -6.32 18.13
C ALA A 89 -7.51 -6.93 17.33
N THR A 90 -6.32 -6.37 17.51
CA THR A 90 -5.08 -6.80 16.84
C THR A 90 -3.88 -6.65 17.76
N VAL A 91 -2.86 -7.47 17.51
CA VAL A 91 -1.55 -7.34 18.16
C VAL A 91 -0.50 -7.10 17.08
N ALA A 92 0.04 -5.90 16.97
CA ALA A 92 1.06 -5.57 15.97
C ALA A 92 2.43 -5.37 16.60
N VAL A 93 3.47 -5.97 16.04
CA VAL A 93 4.83 -5.76 16.56
C VAL A 93 5.92 -5.82 15.49
N PRO A 94 6.99 -5.01 15.60
CA PRO A 94 8.19 -5.24 14.80
C PRO A 94 8.82 -6.60 15.08
N ALA A 95 9.19 -7.31 14.03
CA ALA A 95 9.81 -8.63 14.07
C ALA A 95 10.83 -8.80 12.95
N MET A 96 11.65 -9.85 13.04
CA MET A 96 12.55 -10.28 11.98
C MET A 96 12.09 -11.64 11.45
N LEU A 97 11.77 -11.69 10.16
CA LEU A 97 11.46 -12.91 9.43
C LEU A 97 12.74 -13.48 8.84
N ASN A 98 13.07 -14.72 9.20
CA ASN A 98 14.26 -15.43 8.75
C ASN A 98 13.86 -16.69 7.99
N PHE A 99 14.40 -16.86 6.79
CA PHE A 99 14.20 -18.05 5.98
C PHE A 99 15.46 -18.39 5.19
N GLN A 100 15.56 -19.63 4.72
CA GLN A 100 16.71 -20.08 3.94
C GLN A 100 16.41 -20.09 2.45
N VAL A 101 17.30 -19.48 1.66
CA VAL A 101 17.29 -19.54 0.20
C VAL A 101 18.60 -20.16 -0.25
N ARG A 102 18.53 -21.35 -0.86
CA ARG A 102 19.72 -22.10 -1.35
C ARG A 102 20.82 -22.26 -0.28
N GLY A 103 20.41 -22.53 0.97
CA GLY A 103 21.32 -22.74 2.10
C GLY A 103 21.87 -21.46 2.75
N GLN A 104 21.50 -20.27 2.26
CA GLN A 104 21.85 -18.99 2.86
C GLN A 104 20.68 -18.42 3.64
N TRP A 105 20.94 -17.86 4.82
CA TRP A 105 19.93 -17.17 5.62
C TRP A 105 19.63 -15.80 5.04
N VAL A 106 18.34 -15.53 4.82
CA VAL A 106 17.81 -14.24 4.42
C VAL A 106 16.96 -13.71 5.57
N THR A 107 17.25 -12.49 5.99
CA THR A 107 16.52 -11.78 7.04
C THR A 107 15.74 -10.61 6.43
N ARG A 108 14.46 -10.52 6.78
CA ARG A 108 13.59 -9.38 6.43
C ARG A 108 13.04 -8.77 7.71
N GLN A 109 13.04 -7.44 7.81
CA GLN A 109 12.26 -6.77 8.84
C GLN A 109 10.78 -6.86 8.46
N VAL A 110 9.93 -7.15 9.44
CA VAL A 110 8.49 -7.24 9.22
C VAL A 110 7.72 -6.65 10.40
N MET A 111 6.49 -6.23 10.15
CA MET A 111 5.47 -6.06 11.17
C MET A 111 4.68 -7.36 11.27
N PHE A 112 4.79 -8.03 12.41
CA PHE A 112 4.07 -9.26 12.71
C PHE A 112 2.75 -8.91 13.41
N ILE A 113 1.64 -9.24 12.76
CA ILE A 113 0.30 -8.76 13.12
C ILE A 113 -0.61 -9.96 13.44
N GLY A 114 -0.96 -10.07 14.71
CA GLY A 114 -1.97 -10.99 15.22
C GLY A 114 -3.37 -10.49 14.88
N ILE A 115 -4.11 -11.26 14.10
CA ILE A 115 -5.48 -10.95 13.68
C ILE A 115 -6.47 -12.05 14.08
N ASP A 116 -7.71 -11.65 14.31
CA ASP A 116 -8.82 -12.58 14.53
C ASP A 116 -9.40 -13.04 13.18
N LYS A 117 -9.54 -14.36 13.01
CA LYS A 117 -10.02 -14.99 11.78
C LYS A 117 -11.46 -14.57 11.42
N LYS A 118 -12.28 -14.22 12.40
CA LYS A 118 -13.72 -13.95 12.25
C LYS A 118 -14.02 -12.47 12.01
N THR A 119 -13.39 -11.59 12.77
CA THR A 119 -13.72 -10.16 12.78
C THR A 119 -12.84 -9.33 11.87
N HIS A 120 -11.63 -9.79 11.54
CA HIS A 120 -10.70 -8.97 10.75
C HIS A 120 -11.20 -8.68 9.32
N ALA A 121 -11.89 -9.63 8.69
CA ALA A 121 -12.50 -9.44 7.38
C ALA A 121 -13.64 -8.40 7.36
N GLN A 122 -14.18 -8.01 8.53
CA GLN A 122 -15.24 -7.01 8.63
C GLN A 122 -14.71 -5.57 8.68
N VAL A 123 -13.41 -5.38 8.97
CA VAL A 123 -12.81 -4.06 9.17
C VAL A 123 -11.88 -3.61 8.06
N GLY A 124 -11.57 -4.47 7.09
CA GLY A 124 -10.67 -4.17 5.98
C GLY A 124 -10.80 -5.19 4.87
N ASP A 125 -10.27 -4.85 3.70
CA ASP A 125 -10.38 -5.69 2.49
C ASP A 125 -9.34 -6.84 2.46
N PHE A 126 -8.66 -7.11 3.59
CA PHE A 126 -7.58 -8.11 3.70
C PHE A 126 -7.90 -9.45 3.02
N GLY A 127 -9.10 -9.97 3.25
CA GLY A 127 -9.54 -11.26 2.69
C GLY A 127 -9.51 -11.30 1.16
N ARG A 128 -9.87 -10.19 0.49
CA ARG A 128 -9.90 -10.10 -0.98
C ARG A 128 -8.52 -10.30 -1.62
N TYR A 129 -7.47 -9.96 -0.88
CA TYR A 129 -6.09 -9.91 -1.36
C TYR A 129 -5.30 -11.21 -1.14
N LEU A 130 -5.93 -12.21 -0.53
CA LEU A 130 -5.32 -13.53 -0.31
C LEU A 130 -5.17 -14.28 -1.63
N GLN A 131 -4.11 -15.08 -1.80
CA GLN A 131 -3.84 -15.81 -3.04
C GLN A 131 -4.64 -17.12 -3.17
N HIS A 132 -5.14 -17.68 -2.07
CA HIS A 132 -6.00 -18.85 -2.12
C HIS A 132 -7.48 -18.47 -2.14
N SER A 133 -8.25 -18.97 -3.12
CA SER A 133 -9.68 -18.65 -3.30
C SER A 133 -10.53 -18.90 -2.04
N LEU A 134 -10.43 -20.08 -1.43
CA LEU A 134 -11.16 -20.39 -0.18
C LEU A 134 -10.82 -19.46 0.99
N ASN A 135 -9.58 -18.98 1.08
CA ASN A 135 -9.19 -18.08 2.16
C ASN A 135 -9.77 -16.67 1.96
N ARG A 136 -10.14 -16.29 0.71
CA ARG A 136 -10.88 -15.05 0.42
C ARG A 136 -12.29 -15.06 0.97
N GLU A 137 -12.94 -16.22 0.93
CA GLU A 137 -14.28 -16.41 1.50
C GLU A 137 -14.21 -16.46 3.03
N GLN A 138 -13.30 -17.28 3.55
CA GLN A 138 -13.08 -17.43 4.99
C GLN A 138 -11.61 -17.65 5.29
N LEU A 139 -11.00 -16.67 5.96
CA LEU A 139 -9.60 -16.73 6.36
C LEU A 139 -9.32 -17.97 7.22
N SER A 140 -8.40 -18.81 6.74
CA SER A 140 -7.80 -19.88 7.53
C SER A 140 -6.29 -19.71 7.60
N PHE A 141 -5.72 -20.15 8.71
CA PHE A 141 -4.28 -20.25 8.91
C PHE A 141 -3.79 -21.71 8.77
N ASP A 142 -4.57 -22.53 8.09
CA ASP A 142 -4.23 -23.92 7.80
C ASP A 142 -3.78 -24.04 6.34
N LEU A 143 -2.73 -24.82 6.12
CA LEU A 143 -2.13 -25.08 4.82
C LEU A 143 -3.12 -25.86 3.95
N ARG A 144 -3.24 -25.45 2.69
CA ARG A 144 -4.16 -26.05 1.73
C ARG A 144 -3.44 -27.04 0.81
N GLU A 145 -4.19 -27.94 0.20
CA GLU A 145 -3.66 -28.98 -0.71
C GLU A 145 -3.26 -28.43 -2.10
N GLY A 146 -3.54 -27.17 -2.39
CA GLY A 146 -3.26 -26.51 -3.68
C GLY A 146 -4.33 -25.49 -4.01
N GLY A 147 -4.40 -25.03 -5.26
CA GLY A 147 -5.44 -24.07 -5.69
C GLY A 147 -5.10 -22.61 -5.41
N TYR A 148 -3.81 -22.31 -5.20
CA TYR A 148 -3.31 -20.95 -5.15
C TYR A 148 -3.32 -20.33 -6.55
N ASP A 149 -3.50 -19.02 -6.59
CA ASP A 149 -3.49 -18.24 -7.81
C ASP A 149 -2.17 -18.37 -8.59
N THR A 150 -2.29 -18.87 -9.82
CA THR A 150 -1.17 -18.91 -10.79
C THR A 150 -1.13 -17.68 -11.68
N HIS A 151 -2.18 -16.86 -11.67
CA HIS A 151 -2.26 -15.56 -12.30
C HIS A 151 -2.70 -14.54 -11.25
N ASP A 152 -2.36 -13.29 -11.46
CA ASP A 152 -2.81 -12.21 -10.60
C ASP A 152 -4.33 -12.03 -10.71
N SER A 153 -5.09 -12.57 -9.77
CA SER A 153 -6.56 -12.46 -9.76
C SER A 153 -7.10 -11.05 -9.58
N GLN A 154 -6.24 -10.09 -9.27
CA GLN A 154 -6.61 -8.70 -9.02
C GLN A 154 -6.28 -7.78 -10.19
N SER A 155 -5.65 -8.31 -11.25
CA SER A 155 -5.38 -7.57 -12.48
C SER A 155 -6.51 -7.79 -13.47
N ASP A 156 -7.02 -6.71 -14.04
CA ASP A 156 -7.96 -6.75 -15.18
C ASP A 156 -7.24 -7.18 -16.47
N ASP A 157 -5.91 -7.03 -16.53
CA ASP A 157 -5.08 -7.36 -17.68
C ASP A 157 -4.47 -8.78 -17.58
N PRO A 158 -4.17 -9.46 -18.72
CA PRO A 158 -3.51 -10.76 -18.71
C PRO A 158 -2.12 -10.67 -18.08
N THR A 159 -1.92 -11.29 -16.92
CA THR A 159 -0.61 -11.31 -16.25
C THR A 159 0.19 -12.56 -16.60
N PRO A 160 1.53 -12.49 -16.55
CA PRO A 160 2.38 -13.67 -16.67
C PRO A 160 1.97 -14.74 -15.66
N LYS A 161 1.99 -16.01 -16.09
CA LYS A 161 1.73 -17.15 -15.19
C LYS A 161 2.88 -17.24 -14.16
N ARG A 162 2.53 -17.61 -12.93
CA ARG A 162 3.41 -17.90 -11.79
C ARG A 162 3.47 -19.43 -11.59
N PRO A 163 4.40 -20.16 -12.25
CA PRO A 163 4.38 -21.62 -12.24
C PRO A 163 4.65 -22.22 -10.87
N ALA A 164 5.44 -21.52 -10.04
CA ALA A 164 5.78 -21.96 -8.69
C ALA A 164 4.54 -22.07 -7.76
N MET A 165 3.49 -21.29 -8.02
CA MET A 165 2.26 -21.29 -7.22
C MET A 165 1.35 -22.48 -7.54
N GLU A 166 1.55 -23.17 -8.67
CA GLU A 166 0.74 -24.33 -9.07
C GLU A 166 0.93 -25.53 -8.13
N ASP A 167 2.17 -25.71 -7.65
CA ASP A 167 2.55 -26.78 -6.74
C ASP A 167 2.50 -26.38 -5.25
N ALA A 168 2.18 -25.11 -4.93
CA ALA A 168 2.18 -24.58 -3.57
C ALA A 168 1.20 -25.31 -2.64
N GLY A 169 1.51 -25.35 -1.34
CA GLY A 169 0.70 -26.03 -0.33
C GLY A 169 1.33 -27.33 0.18
N TRP A 170 0.47 -28.27 0.59
CA TRP A 170 0.90 -29.61 1.00
C TRP A 170 1.71 -30.37 -0.06
N PRO A 171 1.41 -30.32 -1.38
CA PRO A 171 2.22 -30.97 -2.39
C PRO A 171 3.67 -30.48 -2.41
N HIS A 172 3.90 -29.16 -2.38
CA HIS A 172 5.23 -28.56 -2.26
C HIS A 172 5.93 -28.99 -0.96
N ARG A 173 5.23 -28.93 0.17
CA ARG A 173 5.79 -29.33 1.48
C ARG A 173 6.26 -30.78 1.48
N ARG A 174 5.43 -31.72 1.00
CA ARG A 174 5.78 -33.15 0.92
C ARG A 174 6.97 -33.38 -0.01
N LYS A 175 6.98 -32.78 -1.21
CA LYS A 175 8.12 -32.82 -2.15
C LYS A 175 9.42 -32.31 -1.51
N ARG A 176 9.36 -31.22 -0.73
CA ARG A 176 10.52 -30.67 -0.02
C ARG A 176 11.05 -31.64 1.03
N VAL A 177 10.18 -32.18 1.86
CA VAL A 177 10.52 -33.13 2.94
C VAL A 177 11.15 -34.40 2.36
N ASP A 178 10.60 -34.94 1.27
CA ASP A 178 11.17 -36.10 0.58
C ASP A 178 12.57 -35.80 0.03
N ARG A 179 12.77 -34.61 -0.54
CA ARG A 179 14.09 -34.18 -1.04
C ARG A 179 15.11 -34.04 0.08
N GLU A 180 14.72 -33.44 1.20
CA GLU A 180 15.57 -33.29 2.39
C GLU A 180 15.94 -34.65 2.98
N ARG A 181 15.00 -35.60 3.00
CA ARG A 181 15.25 -36.99 3.45
C ARG A 181 16.29 -37.68 2.57
N ILE A 182 16.10 -37.68 1.25
CA ILE A 182 17.05 -38.28 0.29
C ILE A 182 18.43 -37.62 0.39
N TRP A 183 18.48 -36.31 0.59
CA TRP A 183 19.76 -35.60 0.75
C TRP A 183 20.48 -35.99 2.04
N ARG A 184 19.73 -36.11 3.15
CA ARG A 184 20.27 -36.55 4.44
C ARG A 184 20.80 -37.98 4.36
N GLU A 185 20.05 -38.89 3.76
CA GLU A 185 20.49 -40.28 3.53
C GLU A 185 21.79 -40.34 2.70
N LYS A 186 21.94 -39.49 1.68
CA LYS A 186 23.18 -39.40 0.89
C LYS A 186 24.36 -38.89 1.71
N LEU A 187 24.17 -37.83 2.52
CA LEU A 187 25.21 -37.29 3.38
C LEU A 187 25.65 -38.34 4.41
N GLU A 188 24.70 -39.02 5.04
CA GLU A 188 24.98 -40.10 6.01
C GLU A 188 25.69 -41.30 5.37
N ALA A 189 25.38 -41.61 4.11
CA ALA A 189 26.05 -42.67 3.36
C ALA A 189 27.49 -42.30 2.97
N VAL A 190 27.74 -41.03 2.62
CA VAL A 190 29.09 -40.51 2.33
C VAL A 190 29.92 -40.48 3.61
N ASP A 191 29.37 -39.96 4.71
CA ASP A 191 30.01 -39.93 6.02
C ASP A 191 30.36 -41.35 6.51
N ALA A 192 29.42 -42.30 6.35
CA ALA A 192 29.65 -43.72 6.66
C ALA A 192 30.76 -44.36 5.81
N ALA A 193 30.98 -43.88 4.59
CA ALA A 193 32.02 -44.39 3.70
C ALA A 193 33.40 -43.76 3.98
N GLU A 194 33.45 -42.52 4.46
CA GLU A 194 34.70 -41.81 4.79
C GLU A 194 35.23 -42.12 6.20
N HIS A 195 34.36 -42.40 7.19
CA HIS A 195 34.75 -42.69 8.58
C HIS A 195 34.22 -44.06 9.08
N PRO A 196 34.67 -45.20 8.51
CA PRO A 196 34.20 -46.52 8.94
C PRO A 196 34.63 -46.91 10.37
N THR A 197 35.72 -46.34 10.88
CA THR A 197 36.28 -46.66 12.21
C THR A 197 35.65 -45.89 13.37
N ASP A 198 35.07 -44.71 13.15
CA ASP A 198 34.45 -43.92 14.23
C ASP A 198 33.09 -44.47 14.65
N ARG A 199 32.35 -45.12 13.72
CA ARG A 199 31.09 -45.79 14.09
C ARG A 199 31.27 -47.03 14.96
N ALA A 200 32.43 -47.69 14.94
CA ALA A 200 32.72 -48.79 15.86
C ALA A 200 32.91 -48.28 17.30
N ILE A 201 33.33 -47.03 17.48
CA ILE A 201 33.46 -46.38 18.77
C ILE A 201 32.10 -45.78 19.20
N ASP A 202 31.34 -45.18 18.28
CA ASP A 202 30.02 -44.62 18.59
C ASP A 202 28.92 -45.67 18.80
N THR A 203 29.01 -46.86 18.21
CA THR A 203 28.07 -47.96 18.56
C THR A 203 28.33 -48.53 19.94
N VAL A 204 29.55 -48.41 20.48
CA VAL A 204 29.90 -48.78 21.86
C VAL A 204 29.59 -47.63 22.83
N PHE A 205 29.75 -46.35 22.42
CA PHE A 205 29.42 -45.19 23.25
C PHE A 205 27.91 -44.84 23.28
N SER A 206 27.16 -45.10 22.20
CA SER A 206 25.70 -44.85 22.16
C SER A 206 24.90 -45.84 22.99
N ALA A 207 25.45 -47.03 23.28
CA ALA A 207 24.89 -47.93 24.29
C ALA A 207 25.13 -47.45 25.74
N THR A 208 26.07 -46.52 25.96
CA THR A 208 26.48 -46.06 27.30
C THR A 208 26.07 -44.60 27.61
N ASN A 209 25.66 -43.81 26.60
CA ASN A 209 25.28 -42.40 26.78
C ASN A 209 23.76 -42.11 26.72
N ASN A 210 22.90 -43.12 26.65
CA ASN A 210 21.47 -42.96 26.92
C ASN A 210 21.14 -42.76 28.42
N SER A 211 22.14 -42.55 29.28
CA SER A 211 21.96 -42.33 30.73
C SER A 211 22.76 -41.13 31.27
N ALA A 212 22.88 -40.03 30.50
CA ALA A 212 23.55 -38.81 30.97
C ALA A 212 22.61 -37.59 31.06
N ASN A 213 21.32 -37.83 31.37
CA ASN A 213 20.39 -36.78 31.82
C ASN A 213 19.44 -37.26 32.94
N ALA A 214 19.78 -38.35 33.63
CA ALA A 214 19.11 -38.78 34.84
C ALA A 214 20.07 -38.57 36.01
N GLU A 215 19.97 -37.42 36.68
CA GLU A 215 20.33 -37.11 38.07
C GLU A 215 20.73 -35.64 38.21
N ILE A 216 19.73 -34.77 38.36
CA ILE A 216 19.86 -33.61 39.24
C ILE A 216 18.91 -33.89 40.40
N GLU A 217 19.43 -34.49 41.47
CA GLU A 217 18.71 -34.62 42.73
C GLU A 217 18.44 -33.22 43.34
N PRO A 218 17.23 -32.95 43.86
CA PRO A 218 17.02 -31.82 44.73
C PRO A 218 17.58 -32.13 46.13
N LEU A 219 18.47 -31.26 46.60
CA LEU A 219 18.96 -31.26 47.99
C LEU A 219 17.79 -31.13 48.99
N VAL A 220 17.49 -32.21 49.70
CA VAL A 220 16.68 -32.23 50.94
C VAL A 220 17.59 -32.73 52.07
N PRO A 221 17.60 -32.12 53.26
CA PRO A 221 18.55 -32.46 54.33
C PRO A 221 18.23 -33.82 54.98
N PRO A 222 19.22 -34.48 55.61
CA PRO A 222 19.07 -35.88 56.02
C PRO A 222 18.23 -36.03 57.28
N VAL A 223 17.32 -37.00 57.25
CA VAL A 223 16.67 -37.59 58.42
C VAL A 223 17.25 -38.98 58.62
N PHE A 224 17.68 -39.28 59.85
CA PHE A 224 18.38 -40.50 60.24
C PHE A 224 17.48 -41.75 60.19
N GLU A 225 18.02 -42.85 59.65
CA GLU A 225 17.47 -44.22 59.74
C GLU A 225 17.80 -44.88 61.09
N ASN A 226 16.89 -45.74 61.56
CA ASN A 226 17.20 -46.89 62.40
C ASN A 226 16.40 -48.09 61.88
N GLY A 227 17.03 -49.26 61.90
CA GLY A 227 16.65 -50.48 61.19
C GLY A 227 15.43 -51.22 61.74
N ASP A 228 14.92 -52.19 60.98
CA ASP A 228 15.25 -53.62 61.19
C ASP A 228 14.64 -54.52 60.09
N ALA A 229 15.22 -55.70 59.95
CA ALA A 229 14.97 -56.72 58.93
C ALA A 229 13.64 -57.50 59.08
N THR A 230 13.11 -58.07 57.98
CA THR A 230 12.83 -59.52 57.81
C THR A 230 12.10 -59.87 56.49
N ASP A 231 12.47 -61.05 55.97
CA ASP A 231 11.84 -61.94 54.98
C ASP A 231 10.44 -61.61 54.41
N ASN A 232 10.32 -61.67 53.07
CA ASN A 232 9.54 -62.74 52.43
C ASN A 232 9.65 -62.77 50.89
N ALA A 233 9.59 -63.99 50.37
CA ALA A 233 9.72 -64.39 48.98
C ALA A 233 8.62 -63.84 48.04
N LEU A 234 9.02 -63.54 46.81
CA LEU A 234 8.16 -63.20 45.68
C LEU A 234 7.40 -64.43 45.14
N PRO A 235 6.12 -64.28 44.76
CA PRO A 235 5.56 -64.97 43.61
C PRO A 235 5.32 -63.99 42.46
N SER A 236 5.63 -64.50 41.27
CA SER A 236 5.45 -63.93 39.94
C SER A 236 3.98 -63.72 39.54
N ASN A 237 3.81 -62.77 38.59
CA ASN A 237 2.65 -62.51 37.74
C ASN A 237 1.43 -61.88 38.41
N GLU A 238 1.34 -60.56 38.32
CA GLU A 238 0.10 -59.83 38.01
C GLU A 238 0.47 -58.46 37.44
N THR A 239 -0.09 -58.14 36.27
CA THR A 239 -0.02 -56.83 35.63
C THR A 239 -0.94 -55.87 36.39
N PRO A 240 -0.49 -54.71 36.90
CA PRO A 240 -1.39 -53.65 37.27
C PRO A 240 -1.41 -52.63 36.14
N ALA A 241 -2.57 -52.52 35.49
CA ALA A 241 -2.93 -51.35 34.72
C ALA A 241 -2.99 -50.15 35.68
N THR A 242 -1.93 -49.35 35.71
CA THR A 242 -1.93 -48.10 36.46
C THR A 242 -2.59 -47.03 35.59
N ASN A 243 -3.88 -46.83 35.81
CA ASN A 243 -4.58 -45.57 35.49
C ASN A 243 -3.92 -44.47 36.34
N ASP A 244 -2.91 -43.81 35.80
CA ASP A 244 -2.35 -42.59 36.36
C ASP A 244 -3.11 -41.37 35.81
N PRO A 245 -3.96 -40.69 36.61
CA PRO A 245 -4.75 -39.56 36.16
C PRO A 245 -3.92 -38.30 35.83
N PHE A 246 -2.61 -38.32 36.05
CA PHE A 246 -1.70 -37.20 35.76
C PHE A 246 -0.89 -37.35 34.46
N LEU A 247 -0.98 -38.49 33.76
CA LEU A 247 -0.33 -38.66 32.44
C LEU A 247 -1.01 -37.87 31.32
N VAL A 248 -2.25 -37.42 31.50
CA VAL A 248 -3.01 -36.67 30.49
C VAL A 248 -2.57 -35.21 30.36
N ALA A 249 -1.78 -34.69 31.32
CA ALA A 249 -1.45 -33.27 31.43
C ALA A 249 0.01 -32.90 31.08
N ARG A 250 0.85 -33.86 30.66
CA ARG A 250 2.16 -33.51 30.07
C ARG A 250 2.00 -33.26 28.57
N PRO A 251 2.41 -32.10 28.03
CA PRO A 251 2.64 -32.01 26.59
C PRO A 251 3.60 -33.14 26.21
N GLN A 252 3.32 -33.84 25.11
CA GLN A 252 4.08 -35.02 24.67
C GLN A 252 5.56 -34.67 24.45
N GLU A 253 6.36 -34.68 25.52
CA GLU A 253 7.82 -34.55 25.48
C GLU A 253 8.36 -35.74 24.68
N GLY A 254 8.89 -35.46 23.49
CA GLY A 254 9.52 -36.47 22.62
C GLY A 254 8.75 -36.86 21.34
N ARG A 255 7.57 -36.27 21.05
CA ARG A 255 6.96 -36.47 19.72
C ARG A 255 7.71 -35.64 18.67
N THR A 256 8.44 -36.30 17.78
CA THR A 256 8.97 -35.67 16.57
C THR A 256 7.81 -35.34 15.64
N MET A 257 7.57 -34.05 15.42
CA MET A 257 6.60 -33.56 14.44
C MET A 257 6.93 -34.14 13.06
N ASP A 258 5.95 -34.74 12.38
CA ASP A 258 6.10 -35.20 10.99
C ASP A 258 5.88 -34.01 10.04
N PRO A 259 6.93 -33.45 9.40
CA PRO A 259 6.77 -32.28 8.55
C PRO A 259 5.94 -32.55 7.28
N SER A 260 5.68 -33.82 6.94
CA SER A 260 4.89 -34.19 5.76
C SER A 260 3.37 -34.18 5.99
N GLN A 261 2.94 -34.25 7.25
CA GLN A 261 1.52 -34.29 7.65
C GLN A 261 1.13 -33.19 8.64
N GLU A 262 2.11 -32.58 9.31
CA GLU A 262 1.91 -31.55 10.32
C GLU A 262 2.54 -30.23 9.88
N GLN A 263 1.94 -29.13 10.34
CA GLN A 263 2.41 -27.77 10.15
C GLN A 263 2.61 -27.06 11.49
N PHE A 264 3.45 -26.04 11.50
CA PHE A 264 3.51 -25.10 12.62
C PHE A 264 2.31 -24.15 12.57
N VAL A 265 2.28 -23.18 13.48
CA VAL A 265 1.30 -22.09 13.42
C VAL A 265 1.41 -21.41 12.05
N GLY A 266 0.28 -21.35 11.34
CA GLY A 266 0.24 -20.77 10.01
C GLY A 266 0.39 -19.26 10.04
N ILE A 267 1.11 -18.72 9.06
CA ILE A 267 1.25 -17.28 8.83
C ILE A 267 0.95 -16.94 7.37
N VAL A 268 0.51 -15.70 7.16
CA VAL A 268 0.25 -15.13 5.84
C VAL A 268 1.16 -13.91 5.65
N PRO A 269 2.36 -14.08 5.07
CA PRO A 269 3.21 -12.97 4.70
C PRO A 269 2.71 -12.27 3.43
N GLY A 270 3.04 -10.99 3.30
CA GLY A 270 2.89 -10.28 2.04
C GLY A 270 3.74 -10.91 0.93
N ILE A 271 3.24 -10.91 -0.31
CA ILE A 271 3.88 -11.58 -1.44
C ILE A 271 5.27 -11.00 -1.78
N GLY A 272 5.50 -9.72 -1.48
CA GLY A 272 6.77 -9.02 -1.68
C GLY A 272 7.90 -9.49 -0.75
N LEU A 273 7.57 -10.09 0.40
CA LEU A 273 8.56 -10.72 1.29
C LEU A 273 9.13 -12.02 0.70
N ALA A 274 8.29 -12.73 -0.05
CA ALA A 274 8.58 -14.06 -0.56
C ALA A 274 8.98 -14.07 -2.04
N SER A 275 8.83 -12.95 -2.76
CA SER A 275 9.06 -12.92 -4.21
C SER A 275 9.91 -11.73 -4.65
N TYR A 276 10.46 -11.85 -5.86
CA TYR A 276 11.08 -10.75 -6.59
C TYR A 276 10.70 -10.85 -8.06
N ARG A 277 10.56 -9.71 -8.73
CA ARG A 277 10.24 -9.65 -10.15
C ARG A 277 11.52 -9.70 -10.97
N ASP A 278 11.58 -10.59 -11.97
CA ASP A 278 12.71 -10.65 -12.89
C ASP A 278 12.59 -9.65 -14.05
N VAL A 279 13.64 -9.54 -14.87
CA VAL A 279 13.69 -8.63 -16.02
C VAL A 279 12.62 -8.92 -17.09
N SER A 280 12.07 -10.14 -17.10
CA SER A 280 10.97 -10.51 -17.98
C SER A 280 9.59 -10.13 -17.42
N GLY A 281 9.56 -9.60 -16.19
CA GLY A 281 8.33 -9.22 -15.50
C GLY A 281 7.62 -10.40 -14.84
N VAL A 282 8.26 -11.56 -14.73
CA VAL A 282 7.71 -12.74 -14.06
C VAL A 282 8.10 -12.71 -12.58
N ASP A 283 7.13 -12.94 -11.71
CA ASP A 283 7.36 -13.03 -10.26
C ASP A 283 8.00 -14.38 -9.93
N ARG A 284 9.20 -14.33 -9.34
CA ARG A 284 9.94 -15.50 -8.85
C ARG A 284 9.87 -15.57 -7.34
N PHE A 285 9.59 -16.76 -6.82
CA PHE A 285 9.44 -16.98 -5.39
C PHE A 285 10.72 -17.54 -4.77
N LEU A 286 11.11 -16.96 -3.65
CA LEU A 286 12.19 -17.42 -2.76
C LEU A 286 11.70 -18.53 -1.84
N ILE A 287 10.45 -18.41 -1.39
CA ILE A 287 9.72 -19.34 -0.51
C ILE A 287 8.27 -19.43 -0.99
N LEU A 288 7.60 -20.53 -0.71
CA LEU A 288 6.22 -20.80 -1.14
C LEU A 288 5.34 -21.18 0.06
N PRO A 289 4.00 -21.14 -0.10
CA PRO A 289 3.10 -21.78 0.85
C PRO A 289 3.49 -23.26 1.03
N GLY A 290 3.69 -23.65 2.28
CA GLY A 290 4.25 -24.93 2.68
C GLY A 290 5.66 -24.83 3.27
N ASP A 291 6.38 -23.72 3.07
CA ASP A 291 7.69 -23.48 3.67
C ASP A 291 7.62 -23.00 5.12
N ASP A 292 8.65 -23.38 5.89
CA ASP A 292 8.79 -23.00 7.29
C ASP A 292 9.77 -21.84 7.43
N VAL A 293 9.41 -20.88 8.28
CA VAL A 293 10.18 -19.66 8.51
C VAL A 293 10.28 -19.39 10.00
N LYS A 294 11.37 -18.74 10.41
CA LYS A 294 11.60 -18.38 11.82
C LYS A 294 11.33 -16.90 12.01
N VAL A 295 10.42 -16.56 12.92
CA VAL A 295 10.10 -15.16 13.23
C VAL A 295 10.60 -14.84 14.64
N THR A 296 11.39 -13.78 14.76
CA THR A 296 11.93 -13.29 16.03
C THR A 296 11.27 -11.97 16.41
N PHE A 297 10.70 -11.87 17.61
CA PHE A 297 10.00 -10.66 18.09
C PHE A 297 10.15 -10.49 19.61
N PRO A 298 10.01 -9.26 20.15
CA PRO A 298 10.17 -9.01 21.59
C PRO A 298 8.92 -9.38 22.39
N THR A 299 9.05 -9.91 23.60
CA THR A 299 7.91 -10.14 24.51
C THR A 299 7.33 -8.83 25.06
N ALA A 300 6.12 -8.92 25.62
CA ALA A 300 5.45 -7.80 26.30
C ALA A 300 5.94 -7.57 27.75
N GLY A 301 6.80 -8.46 28.28
CA GLY A 301 7.32 -8.36 29.64
C GLY A 301 8.32 -7.22 29.83
N THR A 302 8.56 -6.86 31.08
CA THR A 302 9.55 -5.84 31.48
C THR A 302 10.72 -6.49 32.24
N PRO A 303 11.95 -6.50 31.72
CA PRO A 303 12.37 -6.01 30.39
C PRO A 303 11.93 -6.95 29.25
N PRO A 304 11.79 -6.43 28.01
CA PRO A 304 11.41 -7.25 26.87
C PRO A 304 12.54 -8.22 26.49
N LYS A 305 12.16 -9.45 26.15
CA LYS A 305 13.09 -10.50 25.71
C LYS A 305 12.77 -10.91 24.27
N ALA A 306 13.80 -11.18 23.47
CA ALA A 306 13.59 -11.71 22.13
C ALA A 306 13.14 -13.17 22.22
N VAL A 307 11.99 -13.49 21.62
CA VAL A 307 11.49 -14.85 21.43
C VAL A 307 11.51 -15.15 19.94
N SER A 308 11.90 -16.37 19.59
CA SER A 308 11.87 -16.83 18.21
C SER A 308 11.10 -18.12 18.13
N ASP A 309 10.20 -18.22 17.16
CA ASP A 309 9.44 -19.44 16.91
C ASP A 309 9.38 -19.73 15.40
N THR A 310 9.03 -20.96 15.06
CA THR A 310 8.90 -21.45 13.68
C THR A 310 7.44 -21.42 13.26
N PHE A 311 7.18 -20.93 12.05
CA PHE A 311 5.86 -20.77 11.46
C PHE A 311 5.83 -21.38 10.07
N THR A 312 4.67 -21.88 9.66
CA THR A 312 4.46 -22.38 8.29
C THR A 312 3.75 -21.32 7.47
N ILE A 313 4.25 -21.02 6.27
CA ILE A 313 3.57 -20.14 5.32
C ILE A 313 2.37 -20.90 4.76
N VAL A 314 1.16 -20.37 4.95
CA VAL A 314 -0.07 -21.05 4.51
C VAL A 314 -0.76 -20.34 3.35
N ASP A 315 -0.50 -19.05 3.17
CA ASP A 315 -1.00 -18.25 2.06
C ASP A 315 -0.12 -17.02 1.88
N PHE A 316 -0.30 -16.31 0.77
CA PHE A 316 0.24 -14.97 0.56
C PHE A 316 -0.87 -13.94 0.47
N TYR A 317 -0.53 -12.72 0.86
CA TYR A 317 -1.36 -11.54 0.69
C TYR A 317 -0.72 -10.60 -0.34
N GLU A 318 -1.51 -10.07 -1.27
CA GLU A 318 -1.04 -9.15 -2.32
C GLU A 318 -1.99 -7.95 -2.42
N SER A 319 -1.64 -6.84 -1.78
CA SER A 319 -2.40 -5.58 -1.80
C SER A 319 -2.09 -4.67 -2.98
N LYS A 320 -1.02 -4.98 -3.73
CA LYS A 320 -0.40 -4.10 -4.73
C LYS A 320 0.32 -2.90 -4.15
N MET A 321 0.36 -2.75 -2.83
CA MET A 321 1.18 -1.74 -2.17
C MET A 321 2.48 -2.42 -1.72
N SER A 322 3.58 -2.13 -2.40
CA SER A 322 4.86 -2.80 -2.15
C SER A 322 5.30 -2.68 -0.69
N GLU A 323 5.05 -1.54 -0.04
CA GLU A 323 5.36 -1.35 1.38
C GLU A 323 4.60 -2.31 2.29
N TYR A 324 3.35 -2.64 1.99
CA TYR A 324 2.54 -3.57 2.78
C TYR A 324 2.93 -5.01 2.45
N ASP A 325 3.03 -5.31 1.15
CA ASP A 325 3.37 -6.64 0.65
C ASP A 325 4.80 -7.05 1.02
N SER A 326 5.68 -6.10 1.33
CA SER A 326 7.09 -6.35 1.70
C SER A 326 7.37 -6.17 3.19
N ASN A 327 6.40 -5.81 4.02
CA ASN A 327 6.63 -5.62 5.46
C ASN A 327 5.64 -6.38 6.34
N PHE A 328 4.42 -6.71 5.90
CA PHE A 328 3.41 -7.25 6.81
C PHE A 328 3.34 -8.78 6.77
N VAL A 329 3.19 -9.37 7.96
CA VAL A 329 2.99 -10.81 8.15
C VAL A 329 1.87 -11.02 9.15
N PHE A 330 0.84 -11.73 8.77
CA PHE A 330 -0.33 -12.00 9.60
C PHE A 330 -0.26 -13.37 10.27
N VAL A 331 -0.74 -13.47 11.51
CA VAL A 331 -0.76 -14.68 12.33
C VAL A 331 -2.05 -14.71 13.16
N PRO A 332 -2.53 -15.87 13.66
CA PRO A 332 -3.61 -15.88 14.63
C PRO A 332 -3.26 -15.04 15.87
N ILE A 333 -4.17 -14.14 16.25
CA ILE A 333 -3.98 -13.25 17.40
C ILE A 333 -3.66 -14.01 18.70
N GLU A 334 -4.35 -15.12 18.95
CA GLU A 334 -4.18 -15.96 20.13
C GLU A 334 -2.76 -16.52 20.25
N SER A 335 -2.18 -16.97 19.13
CA SER A 335 -0.81 -17.47 19.07
C SER A 335 0.18 -16.38 19.44
N LEU A 336 0.03 -15.19 18.85
CA LEU A 336 0.93 -14.07 19.11
C LEU A 336 0.82 -13.55 20.54
N GLN A 337 -0.39 -13.46 21.09
CA GLN A 337 -0.62 -13.08 22.49
C GLN A 337 0.06 -14.07 23.45
N ARG A 338 -0.09 -15.37 23.21
CA ARG A 338 0.55 -16.42 24.03
C ARG A 338 2.06 -16.31 24.01
N MET A 339 2.67 -16.24 22.82
CA MET A 339 4.14 -16.17 22.68
C MET A 339 4.73 -14.88 23.25
N ARG A 340 3.97 -13.78 23.26
CA ARG A 340 4.40 -12.51 23.86
C ARG A 340 4.22 -12.45 25.37
N GLY A 341 3.52 -13.40 25.99
CA GLY A 341 3.14 -13.34 27.39
C GLY A 341 2.08 -12.26 27.67
N MET A 342 1.18 -12.01 26.73
CA MET A 342 0.10 -11.02 26.84
C MET A 342 -1.20 -11.60 27.41
N ILE A 343 -1.17 -12.85 27.89
CA ILE A 343 -2.30 -13.49 28.55
C ILE A 343 -1.97 -13.53 30.04
N GLU A 344 -2.80 -12.88 30.84
CA GLU A 344 -2.59 -12.84 32.29
C GLU A 344 -2.81 -14.24 32.90
N PRO A 345 -1.82 -14.82 33.61
CA PRO A 345 -1.90 -16.21 34.07
C PRO A 345 -3.03 -16.50 35.06
N GLN A 346 -3.46 -15.50 35.83
CA GLN A 346 -4.46 -15.67 36.90
C GLN A 346 -5.89 -15.51 36.38
N THR A 347 -6.12 -14.56 35.48
CA THR A 347 -7.46 -14.20 34.98
C THR A 347 -7.75 -14.80 33.61
N GLY A 348 -6.71 -15.18 32.86
CA GLY A 348 -6.81 -15.60 31.46
C GLY A 348 -7.15 -14.45 30.49
N ILE A 349 -7.19 -13.21 30.97
CA ILE A 349 -7.51 -12.05 30.13
C ILE A 349 -6.35 -11.77 29.20
N ALA A 350 -6.65 -11.68 27.90
CA ALA A 350 -5.66 -11.38 26.88
C ALA A 350 -5.59 -9.88 26.61
N SER A 351 -4.37 -9.35 26.55
CA SER A 351 -4.09 -7.96 26.18
C SER A 351 -3.90 -7.79 24.68
N VAL A 352 -4.20 -6.60 24.18
CA VAL A 352 -3.98 -6.20 22.78
C VAL A 352 -3.37 -4.81 22.74
N ASN A 353 -2.68 -4.45 21.66
CA ASN A 353 -2.12 -3.10 21.53
C ASN A 353 -2.87 -2.21 20.56
N ALA A 354 -3.76 -2.76 19.73
CA ALA A 354 -4.56 -1.99 18.80
C ALA A 354 -5.96 -2.56 18.58
N ILE A 355 -6.94 -1.68 18.35
CA ILE A 355 -8.28 -1.97 17.84
C ILE A 355 -8.43 -1.23 16.51
N GLN A 356 -8.72 -1.97 15.46
CA GLN A 356 -9.02 -1.46 14.13
C GLN A 356 -10.52 -1.20 14.02
N ILE A 357 -10.94 -0.04 13.52
CA ILE A 357 -12.33 0.41 13.50
C ILE A 357 -12.70 0.81 12.07
N LYS A 358 -13.75 0.17 11.54
CA LYS A 358 -14.37 0.54 10.27
C LYS A 358 -15.63 1.35 10.53
N LEU A 359 -15.78 2.46 9.84
CA LEU A 359 -16.93 3.36 9.93
C LEU A 359 -17.96 3.07 8.84
N LYS A 360 -19.19 3.53 9.08
CA LYS A 360 -20.25 3.51 8.07
C LYS A 360 -19.92 4.49 6.94
N PRO A 361 -20.34 4.19 5.69
CA PRO A 361 -20.12 5.09 4.57
C PRO A 361 -20.68 6.50 4.83
N GLY A 362 -19.89 7.54 4.54
CA GLY A 362 -20.28 8.94 4.71
C GLY A 362 -19.97 9.57 6.07
N VAL A 363 -19.52 8.78 7.05
CA VAL A 363 -19.05 9.30 8.33
C VAL A 363 -17.67 9.93 8.18
N ASN A 364 -17.46 11.11 8.78
CA ASN A 364 -16.15 11.75 8.82
C ASN A 364 -15.25 11.10 9.91
N PRO A 365 -14.10 10.49 9.54
CA PRO A 365 -13.24 9.79 10.48
C PRO A 365 -12.55 10.73 11.49
N GLU A 366 -12.23 11.97 11.10
CA GLU A 366 -11.63 12.95 12.00
C GLU A 366 -12.57 13.33 13.15
N GLN A 367 -13.88 13.45 12.88
CA GLN A 367 -14.88 13.74 13.91
C GLN A 367 -15.01 12.60 14.92
N VAL A 368 -15.02 11.34 14.45
CA VAL A 368 -15.06 10.16 15.33
C VAL A 368 -13.79 10.10 16.18
N ARG A 369 -12.62 10.31 15.56
CA ARG A 369 -11.32 10.37 16.25
C ARG A 369 -11.34 11.39 17.39
N ASP A 370 -11.83 12.60 17.11
CA ASP A 370 -11.84 13.69 18.08
C ASP A 370 -12.88 13.48 19.20
N ARG A 371 -13.92 12.67 18.97
CA ARG A 371 -14.79 12.16 20.06
C ARG A 371 -14.07 11.14 20.92
N LEU A 372 -13.41 10.15 20.31
CA LEU A 372 -12.69 9.10 21.06
C LEU A 372 -11.51 9.67 21.86
N ARG A 373 -10.75 10.63 21.31
CA ARG A 373 -9.66 11.33 22.02
C ARG A 373 -10.12 12.12 23.25
N ARG A 374 -11.41 12.46 23.37
CA ARG A 374 -11.94 13.15 24.56
C ARG A 374 -12.26 12.20 25.71
N ILE A 375 -12.42 10.91 25.43
CA ILE A 375 -12.83 9.90 26.42
C ILE A 375 -11.63 9.10 26.88
N PHE A 376 -10.74 8.75 25.94
CA PHE A 376 -9.54 7.99 26.25
C PHE A 376 -8.37 8.93 26.57
N PRO A 377 -7.64 8.73 27.68
CA PRO A 377 -6.48 9.54 28.04
C PRO A 377 -5.38 9.45 26.98
N ALA A 378 -4.94 10.61 26.47
CA ALA A 378 -3.92 10.69 25.42
C ALA A 378 -2.53 10.19 25.87
N GLU A 379 -2.27 10.11 27.17
CA GLU A 379 -1.02 9.55 27.73
C GLU A 379 -0.93 8.03 27.54
N LEU A 380 -2.07 7.35 27.52
CA LEU A 380 -2.15 5.89 27.43
C LEU A 380 -2.50 5.41 26.03
N TYR A 381 -3.34 6.17 25.33
CA TYR A 381 -3.94 5.76 24.06
C TYR A 381 -3.76 6.79 22.96
N SER A 382 -3.54 6.28 21.76
CA SER A 382 -3.51 7.03 20.51
C SER A 382 -4.72 6.64 19.68
N VAL A 383 -5.50 7.61 19.22
CA VAL A 383 -6.53 7.41 18.21
C VAL A 383 -6.12 8.17 16.96
N SER A 384 -5.92 7.45 15.86
CA SER A 384 -5.43 8.01 14.61
C SER A 384 -6.31 7.55 13.45
N THR A 385 -6.62 8.45 12.50
CA THR A 385 -7.19 8.03 11.22
C THR A 385 -6.11 7.44 10.31
N TRP A 386 -6.51 6.76 9.24
CA TRP A 386 -5.58 6.35 8.18
C TRP A 386 -4.80 7.55 7.59
N ARG A 387 -5.42 8.74 7.51
CA ARG A 387 -4.77 9.98 7.05
C ARG A 387 -3.71 10.46 8.02
N ASP A 388 -3.98 10.38 9.33
CA ASP A 388 -3.01 10.77 10.37
C ASP A 388 -1.75 9.89 10.29
N LYS A 389 -1.93 8.58 10.09
CA LYS A 389 -0.83 7.62 9.94
C LYS A 389 0.01 7.84 8.68
N GLN A 390 -0.59 8.37 7.62
CA GLN A 390 0.06 8.64 6.33
C GLN A 390 0.34 10.12 6.10
N GLY A 391 0.31 10.93 7.16
CA GLY A 391 0.50 12.38 7.10
C GLY A 391 1.70 12.83 6.26
N PRO A 392 2.91 12.28 6.45
CA PRO A 392 4.08 12.65 5.65
C PRO A 392 3.93 12.37 4.15
N LEU A 393 3.36 11.22 3.78
CA LEU A 393 3.16 10.83 2.38
C LEU A 393 2.11 11.74 1.71
N LEU A 394 0.98 11.96 2.38
CA LEU A 394 -0.08 12.82 1.86
C LEU A 394 0.37 14.29 1.77
N ALA A 395 1.12 14.78 2.76
CA ALA A 395 1.68 16.13 2.73
C ALA A 395 2.69 16.31 1.58
N ALA A 396 3.48 15.28 1.26
CA ALA A 396 4.37 15.31 0.10
C ALA A 396 3.58 15.42 -1.21
N VAL A 397 2.50 14.64 -1.36
CA VAL A 397 1.60 14.70 -2.53
C VAL A 397 0.93 16.07 -2.64
N ASP A 398 0.43 16.63 -1.54
CA ASP A 398 -0.21 17.95 -1.52
C ASP A 398 0.80 19.06 -1.90
N MET A 399 2.04 18.95 -1.41
CA MET A 399 3.12 19.88 -1.78
C MET A 399 3.47 19.77 -3.26
N GLU A 400 3.57 18.55 -3.81
CA GLU A 400 3.83 18.33 -5.22
C GLU A 400 2.72 18.93 -6.10
N MET A 401 1.46 18.73 -5.73
CA MET A 401 0.32 19.36 -6.41
C MET A 401 0.40 20.88 -6.39
N ALA A 402 0.78 21.48 -5.26
CA ALA A 402 0.94 22.93 -5.15
C ALA A 402 2.03 23.45 -6.10
N VAL A 403 3.19 22.79 -6.15
CA VAL A 403 4.29 23.16 -7.06
C VAL A 403 3.86 23.04 -8.52
N LEU A 404 3.21 21.93 -8.91
CA LEU A 404 2.70 21.75 -10.27
C LEU A 404 1.68 22.82 -10.65
N ASN A 405 0.75 23.16 -9.75
CA ASN A 405 -0.23 24.22 -10.01
C ASN A 405 0.43 25.59 -10.20
N ILE A 406 1.49 25.91 -9.45
CA ILE A 406 2.29 27.12 -9.64
C ILE A 406 2.98 27.12 -11.02
N LEU A 407 3.60 25.99 -11.40
CA LEU A 407 4.25 25.85 -12.71
C LEU A 407 3.24 26.00 -13.86
N LEU A 408 2.07 25.37 -13.75
CA LEU A 408 0.99 25.47 -14.74
C LEU A 408 0.47 26.90 -14.85
N PHE A 409 0.27 27.58 -13.72
CA PHE A 409 -0.08 29.00 -13.73
C PHE A 409 0.98 29.85 -14.44
N MET A 410 2.27 29.58 -14.19
CA MET A 410 3.37 30.28 -14.85
C MET A 410 3.38 30.06 -16.37
N ILE A 411 3.10 28.84 -16.85
CA ILE A 411 2.98 28.55 -18.29
C ILE A 411 1.88 29.40 -18.93
N ILE A 412 0.71 29.49 -18.29
CA ILE A 412 -0.41 30.31 -18.80
C ILE A 412 -0.09 31.80 -18.70
N ALA A 413 0.57 32.25 -17.64
CA ALA A 413 1.00 33.64 -17.50
C ALA A 413 1.99 34.04 -18.59
N VAL A 414 2.99 33.19 -18.88
CA VAL A 414 3.95 33.38 -19.99
C VAL A 414 3.23 33.40 -21.33
N ALA A 415 2.27 32.50 -21.57
CA ALA A 415 1.42 32.53 -22.76
C ALA A 415 0.64 33.86 -22.85
N GLY A 416 0.12 34.36 -21.73
CA GLY A 416 -0.54 35.66 -21.61
C GLY A 416 0.35 36.83 -22.04
N PHE A 417 1.63 36.83 -21.65
CA PHE A 417 2.59 37.83 -22.13
C PHE A 417 2.87 37.71 -23.64
N GLY A 418 2.91 36.49 -24.17
CA GLY A 418 3.01 36.24 -25.60
C GLY A 418 1.84 36.86 -26.37
N ILE A 419 0.62 36.70 -25.86
CA ILE A 419 -0.60 37.33 -26.39
C ILE A 419 -0.44 38.86 -26.37
N LEU A 420 -0.05 39.44 -25.22
CA LEU A 420 0.16 40.88 -25.08
C LEU A 420 1.14 41.42 -26.14
N ALA A 421 2.30 40.77 -26.32
CA ALA A 421 3.32 41.17 -27.28
C ALA A 421 2.78 41.13 -28.73
N ILE A 422 2.07 40.06 -29.08
CA ILE A 422 1.45 39.88 -30.40
C ILE A 422 0.40 40.96 -30.65
N PHE A 423 -0.49 41.22 -29.69
CA PHE A 423 -1.52 42.25 -29.82
C PHE A 423 -0.94 43.66 -29.93
N TYR A 424 0.10 43.94 -29.14
CA TYR A 424 0.80 45.21 -29.22
C TYR A 424 1.39 45.41 -30.62
N MET A 425 2.01 44.38 -31.20
CA MET A 425 2.53 44.41 -32.56
C MET A 425 1.41 44.64 -33.59
N ILE A 426 0.25 43.99 -33.44
CA ILE A 426 -0.91 44.20 -34.32
C ILE A 426 -1.36 45.67 -34.30
N VAL A 427 -1.41 46.32 -33.13
CA VAL A 427 -1.78 47.74 -33.02
C VAL A 427 -0.78 48.62 -33.78
N VAL A 428 0.52 48.35 -33.64
CA VAL A 428 1.58 49.11 -34.31
C VAL A 428 1.48 48.97 -35.83
N GLU A 429 1.38 47.74 -36.34
CA GLU A 429 1.22 47.50 -37.78
C GLU A 429 -0.07 48.10 -38.36
N LYS A 430 -1.12 48.22 -37.53
CA LYS A 430 -2.44 48.71 -37.95
C LYS A 430 -2.71 50.16 -37.55
N THR A 431 -1.67 50.93 -37.24
CA THR A 431 -1.78 52.33 -36.85
C THR A 431 -2.56 53.16 -37.89
N ARG A 432 -2.26 52.99 -39.19
CA ARG A 432 -2.95 53.71 -40.29
C ARG A 432 -4.44 53.37 -40.36
N ASP A 433 -4.78 52.08 -40.31
CA ASP A 433 -6.17 51.62 -40.37
C ASP A 433 -7.00 52.17 -39.18
N ILE A 434 -6.40 52.23 -37.99
CA ILE A 434 -7.03 52.83 -36.79
C ILE A 434 -7.24 54.35 -36.99
N GLY A 435 -6.27 55.03 -37.59
CA GLY A 435 -6.37 56.46 -37.93
C GLY A 435 -7.53 56.78 -38.87
N ILE A 436 -7.71 55.97 -39.91
CA ILE A 436 -8.85 56.07 -40.84
C ILE A 436 -10.17 55.82 -40.12
N LEU A 437 -10.22 54.80 -39.25
CA LEU A 437 -11.45 54.49 -38.50
C LEU A 437 -11.89 55.67 -37.62
N LYS A 438 -10.92 56.32 -36.95
CA LYS A 438 -11.19 57.48 -36.10
C LYS A 438 -11.53 58.75 -36.90
N SER A 439 -10.94 58.96 -38.08
CA SER A 439 -11.32 60.09 -38.94
C SER A 439 -12.73 59.95 -39.50
N LEU A 440 -13.22 58.71 -39.67
CA LEU A 440 -14.61 58.39 -40.00
C LEU A 440 -15.58 58.51 -38.81
N GLY A 441 -15.11 58.89 -37.62
CA GLY A 441 -15.94 59.14 -36.43
C GLY A 441 -15.99 58.01 -35.40
N ALA A 442 -15.13 56.99 -35.48
CA ALA A 442 -15.07 55.96 -34.44
C ALA A 442 -14.60 56.53 -33.09
N SER A 443 -15.37 56.29 -32.03
CA SER A 443 -14.99 56.68 -30.67
C SER A 443 -13.80 55.89 -30.14
N ALA A 444 -13.03 56.45 -29.20
CA ALA A 444 -11.91 55.77 -28.55
C ALA A 444 -12.33 54.46 -27.86
N SER A 445 -13.50 54.44 -27.21
CA SER A 445 -14.10 53.24 -26.63
C SER A 445 -14.55 52.22 -27.69
N GLY A 446 -15.01 52.69 -28.85
CA GLY A 446 -15.35 51.84 -30.00
C GLY A 446 -14.12 51.10 -30.53
N VAL A 447 -12.99 51.81 -30.69
CA VAL A 447 -11.71 51.19 -31.10
C VAL A 447 -11.21 50.23 -30.03
N ALA A 448 -11.21 50.62 -28.75
CA ALA A 448 -10.82 49.72 -27.64
C ALA A 448 -11.65 48.42 -27.63
N GLY A 449 -12.96 48.53 -27.82
CA GLY A 449 -13.87 47.38 -27.84
C GLY A 449 -13.61 46.39 -28.97
N ILE A 450 -13.03 46.82 -30.10
CA ILE A 450 -12.61 45.91 -31.18
C ILE A 450 -11.47 45.02 -30.70
N PHE A 451 -10.44 45.63 -30.08
CA PHE A 451 -9.27 44.89 -29.58
C PHE A 451 -9.61 43.98 -28.39
N LEU A 452 -10.42 44.46 -27.45
CA LEU A 452 -10.92 43.64 -26.34
C LEU A 452 -11.78 42.46 -26.82
N GLY A 453 -12.66 42.69 -27.81
CA GLY A 453 -13.45 41.63 -28.42
C GLY A 453 -12.60 40.60 -29.15
N TYR A 454 -11.49 41.02 -29.75
CA TYR A 454 -10.52 40.11 -30.37
C TYR A 454 -9.77 39.28 -29.31
N GLY A 455 -9.36 39.90 -28.19
CA GLY A 455 -8.79 39.20 -27.03
C GLY A 455 -9.72 38.14 -26.47
N LEU A 456 -11.00 38.48 -26.30
CA LEU A 456 -12.04 37.55 -25.88
C LEU A 456 -12.23 36.40 -26.88
N ALA A 457 -12.31 36.70 -28.18
CA ALA A 457 -12.49 35.69 -29.22
C ALA A 457 -11.30 34.71 -29.27
N LEU A 458 -10.07 35.20 -29.21
CA LEU A 458 -8.88 34.34 -29.16
C LEU A 458 -8.83 33.52 -27.88
N GLY A 459 -9.15 34.11 -26.73
CA GLY A 459 -9.23 33.40 -25.46
C GLY A 459 -10.25 32.26 -25.49
N LEU A 460 -11.45 32.51 -26.04
CA LEU A 460 -12.50 31.50 -26.16
C LEU A 460 -12.13 30.39 -27.16
N VAL A 461 -11.57 30.73 -28.32
CA VAL A 461 -11.15 29.73 -29.32
C VAL A 461 -9.99 28.89 -28.80
N GLY A 462 -8.98 29.54 -28.21
CA GLY A 462 -7.83 28.86 -27.60
C GLY A 462 -8.23 27.98 -26.43
N ALA A 463 -9.05 28.48 -25.51
CA ALA A 463 -9.54 27.70 -24.38
C ALA A 463 -10.45 26.54 -24.83
N GLY A 464 -11.32 26.76 -25.83
CA GLY A 464 -12.18 25.72 -26.38
C GLY A 464 -11.40 24.62 -27.11
N ALA A 465 -10.42 24.99 -27.92
CA ALA A 465 -9.53 24.03 -28.57
C ALA A 465 -8.65 23.30 -27.54
N GLY A 466 -8.15 24.02 -26.54
CA GLY A 466 -7.37 23.45 -25.44
C GLY A 466 -8.19 22.48 -24.58
N LEU A 467 -9.45 22.79 -24.33
CA LEU A 467 -10.41 21.88 -23.68
C LEU A 467 -10.58 20.59 -24.50
N ALA A 468 -10.88 20.71 -25.80
CA ALA A 468 -11.10 19.56 -26.66
C ALA A 468 -9.86 18.66 -26.74
N ILE A 469 -8.68 19.25 -26.96
CA ILE A 469 -7.40 18.52 -27.03
C ILE A 469 -7.04 17.93 -25.66
N GLY A 470 -7.17 18.71 -24.58
CA GLY A 470 -6.88 18.26 -23.22
C GLY A 470 -7.75 17.06 -22.84
N LEU A 471 -9.07 17.13 -23.08
CA LEU A 471 -9.98 16.01 -22.83
C LEU A 471 -9.64 14.79 -23.71
N ALA A 472 -9.38 15.00 -25.00
CA ALA A 472 -8.99 13.93 -25.91
C ALA A 472 -7.72 13.21 -25.44
N ILE A 473 -6.69 13.96 -24.98
CA ILE A 473 -5.48 13.38 -24.42
C ILE A 473 -5.79 12.64 -23.12
N THR A 474 -6.56 13.22 -22.20
CA THR A 474 -6.88 12.56 -20.92
C THR A 474 -7.64 11.25 -21.08
N TRP A 475 -8.57 11.16 -22.05
CA TRP A 475 -9.28 9.92 -22.34
C TRP A 475 -8.40 8.86 -23.00
N ASN A 476 -7.41 9.28 -23.79
CA ASN A 476 -6.53 8.37 -24.53
C ASN A 476 -5.15 8.20 -23.85
N ILE A 477 -4.98 8.66 -22.61
CA ILE A 477 -3.65 8.75 -21.99
C ILE A 477 -2.98 7.37 -21.86
N ASN A 478 -3.77 6.33 -21.58
CA ASN A 478 -3.26 4.96 -21.45
C ASN A 478 -2.87 4.37 -22.81
N SER A 479 -3.55 4.75 -23.90
CA SER A 479 -3.17 4.38 -25.27
C SER A 479 -1.92 5.12 -25.73
N ILE A 480 -1.81 6.40 -25.39
CA ILE A 480 -0.62 7.21 -25.66
C ILE A 480 0.59 6.60 -24.93
N ARG A 481 0.43 6.22 -23.66
CA ARG A 481 1.47 5.51 -22.89
C ARG A 481 2.01 4.30 -23.65
N VAL A 482 1.13 3.39 -24.11
CA VAL A 482 1.55 2.19 -24.86
C VAL A 482 2.29 2.56 -26.15
N GLY A 483 1.84 3.61 -26.85
CA GLY A 483 2.54 4.12 -28.03
C GLY A 483 3.94 4.67 -27.72
N VAL A 484 4.11 5.37 -26.59
CA VAL A 484 5.41 5.88 -26.16
C VAL A 484 6.31 4.74 -25.69
N GLU A 485 5.79 3.75 -24.98
CA GLU A 485 6.54 2.55 -24.56
C GLU A 485 7.05 1.77 -25.78
N TRP A 486 6.20 1.62 -26.80
CA TRP A 486 6.60 1.01 -28.07
C TRP A 486 7.69 1.81 -28.79
N LEU A 487 7.58 3.14 -28.78
CA LEU A 487 8.54 4.02 -29.46
C LEU A 487 9.89 4.11 -28.74
N THR A 488 9.88 4.16 -27.41
CA THR A 488 11.07 4.36 -26.57
C THR A 488 11.74 3.04 -26.16
N GLY A 489 11.01 1.92 -26.25
CA GLY A 489 11.48 0.61 -25.81
C GLY A 489 11.64 0.48 -24.29
N GLN A 490 11.18 1.47 -23.52
CA GLN A 490 11.23 1.49 -22.06
C GLN A 490 9.81 1.57 -21.48
N ARG A 491 9.60 0.94 -20.33
CA ARG A 491 8.36 1.09 -19.57
C ARG A 491 8.36 2.45 -18.89
N VAL A 492 7.67 3.41 -19.50
CA VAL A 492 7.55 4.79 -19.01
C VAL A 492 6.82 4.83 -17.65
N PHE A 493 5.97 3.83 -17.39
CA PHE A 493 5.19 3.74 -16.16
C PHE A 493 5.36 2.37 -15.50
N ASP A 494 6.15 2.29 -14.42
CA ASP A 494 6.38 1.04 -13.68
C ASP A 494 5.35 0.86 -12.55
N PRO A 495 4.47 -0.16 -12.62
CA PRO A 495 3.47 -0.41 -11.58
C PRO A 495 4.06 -0.76 -10.21
N SER A 496 5.31 -1.21 -10.13
CA SER A 496 5.97 -1.54 -8.86
C SER A 496 6.33 -0.30 -8.05
N ILE A 497 6.57 0.83 -8.71
CA ILE A 497 6.92 2.11 -8.08
C ILE A 497 5.66 2.90 -7.74
N TYR A 498 4.71 2.97 -8.67
CA TYR A 498 3.53 3.81 -8.54
C TYR A 498 2.29 3.07 -8.01
N TYR A 499 2.38 1.75 -7.78
CA TYR A 499 1.31 0.92 -7.17
C TYR A 499 0.02 0.75 -8.00
N PHE A 500 -0.01 1.16 -9.27
CA PHE A 500 -1.14 0.94 -10.17
C PHE A 500 -0.71 0.68 -11.62
N PHE A 501 -1.53 -0.07 -12.37
CA PHE A 501 -1.19 -0.58 -13.72
C PHE A 501 -1.53 0.37 -14.88
N LYS A 502 -2.43 1.33 -14.64
CA LYS A 502 -2.90 2.33 -15.61
C LYS A 502 -2.81 3.71 -15.01
N ILE A 503 -2.52 4.74 -15.81
CA ILE A 503 -2.49 6.12 -15.35
C ILE A 503 -3.93 6.52 -14.99
N PRO A 504 -4.25 6.76 -13.70
CA PRO A 504 -5.58 7.16 -13.29
C PRO A 504 -5.80 8.61 -13.72
N THR A 505 -6.95 8.90 -14.31
CA THR A 505 -7.35 10.26 -14.68
C THR A 505 -8.73 10.56 -14.15
N ILE A 506 -8.86 11.65 -13.39
CA ILE A 506 -10.14 12.15 -12.89
C ILE A 506 -10.30 13.58 -13.37
N VAL A 507 -11.22 13.80 -14.30
CA VAL A 507 -11.53 15.12 -14.81
C VAL A 507 -12.58 15.75 -13.89
N ASN A 508 -12.18 16.75 -13.11
CA ASN A 508 -13.12 17.53 -12.30
C ASN A 508 -13.70 18.69 -13.14
N PRO A 509 -15.02 18.71 -13.46
CA PRO A 509 -15.61 19.77 -14.27
C PRO A 509 -15.44 21.17 -13.66
N PHE A 510 -15.41 21.28 -12.34
CA PHE A 510 -15.22 22.55 -11.65
C PHE A 510 -13.81 23.11 -11.89
N THR A 511 -12.78 22.27 -11.74
CA THR A 511 -11.39 22.64 -12.04
C THR A 511 -11.23 23.04 -13.50
N VAL A 512 -11.78 22.26 -14.43
CA VAL A 512 -11.76 22.58 -15.87
C VAL A 512 -12.45 23.92 -16.16
N SER A 513 -13.59 24.19 -15.54
CA SER A 513 -14.31 25.46 -15.69
C SER A 513 -13.45 26.65 -15.22
N TRP A 514 -12.76 26.50 -14.09
CA TRP A 514 -11.83 27.52 -13.58
C TRP A 514 -10.63 27.74 -14.50
N ILE A 515 -10.07 26.68 -15.08
CA ILE A 515 -8.97 26.78 -16.05
C ILE A 515 -9.41 27.61 -17.28
N ILE A 516 -10.58 27.28 -17.85
CA ILE A 516 -11.13 27.99 -19.01
C ILE A 516 -11.38 29.46 -18.65
N PHE A 517 -12.01 29.72 -17.50
CA PHE A 517 -12.27 31.07 -17.03
C PHE A 517 -10.97 31.87 -16.86
N GLY A 518 -9.97 31.29 -16.19
CA GLY A 518 -8.66 31.91 -15.98
C GLY A 518 -7.94 32.23 -17.29
N ALA A 519 -7.94 31.29 -18.25
CA ALA A 519 -7.34 31.48 -19.56
C ALA A 519 -8.01 32.63 -20.35
N VAL A 520 -9.34 32.71 -20.31
CA VAL A 520 -10.10 33.80 -20.94
C VAL A 520 -9.81 35.14 -20.26
N VAL A 521 -9.78 35.17 -18.92
CA VAL A 521 -9.44 36.39 -18.15
C VAL A 521 -8.04 36.88 -18.50
N ILE A 522 -7.06 35.98 -18.59
CA ILE A 522 -5.68 36.33 -18.96
C ILE A 522 -5.63 36.84 -20.41
N ALA A 523 -6.30 36.18 -21.35
CA ALA A 523 -6.33 36.62 -22.74
C ALA A 523 -6.96 38.02 -22.91
N VAL A 524 -8.08 38.27 -22.23
CA VAL A 524 -8.73 39.60 -22.22
C VAL A 524 -7.82 40.61 -21.54
N GLY A 525 -7.28 40.28 -20.37
CA GLY A 525 -6.36 41.13 -19.59
C GLY A 525 -5.13 41.56 -20.41
N SER A 526 -4.50 40.62 -21.11
CA SER A 526 -3.37 40.88 -22.01
C SER A 526 -3.75 41.79 -23.18
N SER A 527 -5.01 41.81 -23.62
CA SER A 527 -5.46 42.69 -24.71
C SER A 527 -5.79 44.12 -24.25
N VAL A 528 -5.90 44.38 -22.94
CA VAL A 528 -6.26 45.70 -22.39
C VAL A 528 -5.24 46.77 -22.75
N LEU A 529 -3.94 46.50 -22.56
CA LEU A 529 -2.89 47.49 -22.77
C LEU A 529 -2.78 47.89 -24.27
N PRO A 530 -2.78 46.96 -25.24
CA PRO A 530 -2.88 47.28 -26.66
C PRO A 530 -4.18 48.03 -27.01
N ALA A 531 -5.33 47.65 -26.42
CA ALA A 531 -6.60 48.32 -26.65
C ALA A 531 -6.59 49.78 -26.21
N ILE A 532 -6.00 50.07 -25.03
CA ILE A 532 -5.83 51.44 -24.52
C ILE A 532 -4.92 52.25 -25.45
N ARG A 533 -3.83 51.64 -25.93
CA ARG A 533 -2.91 52.30 -26.90
C ARG A 533 -3.63 52.66 -28.19
N ALA A 534 -4.40 51.73 -28.77
CA ALA A 534 -5.20 51.99 -29.97
C ALA A 534 -6.25 53.09 -29.74
N ALA A 535 -6.89 53.08 -28.57
CA ALA A 535 -7.87 54.08 -28.18
C ALA A 535 -7.28 55.49 -28.02
N ARG A 536 -5.99 55.62 -27.71
CA ARG A 536 -5.30 56.92 -27.53
C ARG A 536 -4.60 57.47 -28.78
N LEU A 537 -4.50 56.70 -29.87
CA LEU A 537 -3.88 57.16 -31.12
C LEU A 537 -4.61 58.38 -31.74
N HIS A 538 -3.89 59.45 -32.04
CA HIS A 538 -4.46 60.62 -32.73
C HIS A 538 -4.57 60.38 -34.24
N PRO A 539 -5.70 60.72 -34.89
CA PRO A 539 -5.90 60.47 -36.32
C PRO A 539 -4.84 61.14 -37.20
N VAL A 540 -4.41 62.35 -36.81
CA VAL A 540 -3.41 63.15 -37.55
C VAL A 540 -2.04 62.48 -37.49
N GLU A 541 -1.63 61.97 -36.33
CA GLU A 541 -0.36 61.27 -36.16
C GLU A 541 -0.34 59.93 -36.90
N ALA A 542 -1.46 59.20 -36.86
CA ALA A 542 -1.61 57.91 -37.52
C ALA A 542 -1.58 57.99 -39.05
N LEU A 543 -1.92 59.14 -39.65
CA LEU A 543 -1.93 59.38 -41.09
C LEU A 543 -0.69 60.12 -41.61
N ARG A 544 0.16 60.65 -40.70
CA ARG A 544 1.36 61.44 -41.03
C ARG A 544 2.61 60.57 -41.23
N HIS A 545 2.61 59.33 -40.72
CA HIS A 545 3.69 58.37 -40.94
C HIS A 545 3.56 57.74 -42.34
N ASP A 546 4.35 58.26 -43.29
CA ASP A 546 4.87 57.52 -44.43
C ASP A 546 6.27 56.98 -44.10
#